data_AF-R7TYY8-F1
#
_entry.id   AF-R7TYY8-F1
#
_cell.length_a   1.000
_cell.length_b   1.000
_cell.length_c   1.000
_cell.angle_alpha   90.00
_cell.angle_beta   90.00
_cell.angle_gamma   90.00
#
_symmetry.space_group_name_H-M   'P 1'
#
loop_
_entity.id
_entity.type
_entity.pdbx_description
1 polymer ?
#
loop_
_entity_poly.entity_id
_entity_poly.type
_entity_poly.pdbx_seq_one_letter_code
_entity_poly.pdbx_strand_id
1 'polypeptide(L)' 'MSNSLAIRQEIQRFESVHPSIYAIYDLIEAIPDPLIQQQVREHVVCIEGE' A
#
# COMPACT_ATOMS: atom_id res chain seq x y z
N MET A 1 24.61 17.73 -1.31
CA MET A 1 23.81 17.01 -0.30
C MET A 1 23.92 15.53 -0.59
N SER A 2 24.19 14.73 0.44
CA SER A 2 24.71 13.36 0.34
C SER A 2 23.66 12.39 -0.23
N ASN A 3 23.96 11.72 -1.36
CA ASN A 3 23.11 10.66 -1.95
C ASN A 3 22.70 9.59 -0.92
N SER A 4 23.55 9.33 0.08
CA SER A 4 23.24 8.39 1.16
C SER A 4 22.03 8.81 2.01
N LEU A 5 21.77 10.11 2.16
CA LEU A 5 20.64 10.62 2.92
C LEU A 5 19.32 10.46 2.14
N ALA A 6 19.34 10.74 0.84
CA ALA A 6 18.19 10.54 -0.03
C ALA A 6 17.78 9.06 -0.10
N ILE A 7 18.75 8.15 -0.24
CA ILE A 7 18.48 6.71 -0.25
C ILE A 7 17.86 6.25 1.08
N ARG A 8 18.36 6.72 2.23
CA ARG A 8 17.80 6.37 3.54
C ARG A 8 16.38 6.89 3.72
N GLN A 9 16.08 8.08 3.20
CA GLN A 9 14.73 8.64 3.24
C GLN A 9 13.76 7.84 2.37
N GLU A 10 14.20 7.36 1.21
CA GLU A 10 13.37 6.53 0.34
C GLU A 10 13.10 5.17 0.98
N ILE A 11 14.10 4.54 1.62
CA ILE A 11 13.93 3.31 2.40
C ILE A 11 12.91 3.52 3.52
N GLN A 12 13.04 4.60 4.29
CA GLN A 12 12.11 4.88 5.38
C GLN A 12 10.69 5.14 4.88
N ARG A 13 10.53 5.78 3.71
CA ARG A 13 9.25 5.92 3.03
C ARG A 13 8.65 4.56 2.68
N PHE A 14 9.41 3.67 2.05
CA PHE A 14 8.97 2.31 1.72
C PHE A 14 8.59 1.50 2.97
N GLU A 15 9.42 1.52 4.02
CA GLU A 15 9.12 0.83 5.27
C GLU A 15 7.86 1.36 5.97
N SER A 16 7.57 2.66 5.84
CA SER A 16 6.38 3.27 6.44
C SER A 16 5.07 2.99 5.70
N VAL A 17 5.12 2.72 4.40
CA VAL A 17 3.92 2.37 3.62
C VAL A 17 3.51 0.92 3.81
N HIS A 18 4.44 0.00 4.07
CA HIS A 18 4.16 -1.42 4.30
C HIS A 18 3.05 -1.65 5.35
N PRO A 19 3.11 -1.08 6.57
CA PRO A 19 2.04 -1.22 7.56
C PRO A 19 0.67 -0.72 7.09
N SER A 20 0.63 0.36 6.32
CA SER A 20 -0.62 0.99 5.87
C SER A 20 -1.26 0.20 4.73
N ILE A 21 -0.44 -0.31 3.81
CA ILE A 21 -0.84 -1.17 2.68
C ILE A 21 -1.46 -2.47 3.20
N TYR A 22 -0.79 -3.15 4.14
CA TYR A 22 -1.34 -4.36 4.75
C TYR A 22 -2.65 -4.10 5.50
N ALA A 23 -2.72 -2.99 6.26
CA ALA A 23 -3.96 -2.61 6.94
C ALA A 23 -5.13 -2.37 5.95
N ILE A 24 -4.85 -1.82 4.76
CA ILE A 24 -5.86 -1.68 3.71
C ILE A 24 -6.32 -3.05 3.20
N TYR A 25 -5.40 -3.98 2.96
CA TYR A 25 -5.77 -5.34 2.56
C TYR A 25 -6.60 -6.07 3.62
N ASP A 26 -6.28 -5.91 4.91
CA ASP A 26 -7.08 -6.46 6.01
C ASP A 26 -8.52 -5.90 6.00
N LEU A 27 -8.66 -4.58 5.74
CA LEU A 27 -9.98 -3.94 5.63
C LEU A 27 -10.77 -4.43 4.41
N ILE A 28 -10.10 -4.71 3.30
CA ILE A 28 -10.72 -5.31 2.10
C ILE A 28 -11.20 -6.73 2.40
N GLU A 29 -10.43 -7.52 3.15
CA GLU A 29 -10.82 -8.87 3.57
C GLU A 29 -12.06 -8.88 4.47
N ALA A 30 -12.29 -7.80 5.22
CA ALA A 30 -13.50 -7.64 6.04
C ALA A 30 -14.78 -7.33 5.24
N ILE A 31 -14.69 -7.06 3.93
CA ILE A 31 -15.87 -6.77 3.09
C ILE A 31 -16.62 -8.09 2.80
N PRO A 32 -17.91 -8.21 3.19
CA PRO A 32 -18.65 -9.46 3.04
C PRO A 32 -19.14 -9.72 1.60
N ASP A 33 -19.33 -8.66 0.80
CA ASP A 33 -19.71 -8.78 -0.60
C ASP A 33 -18.47 -9.06 -1.46
N PRO A 34 -18.37 -10.27 -2.08
CA PRO A 34 -17.18 -10.65 -2.85
C PRO A 34 -16.99 -9.80 -4.12
N LEU A 35 -18.06 -9.24 -4.71
CA LEU A 35 -17.95 -8.38 -5.88
C LEU A 35 -17.34 -7.03 -5.49
N ILE A 36 -17.83 -6.42 -4.40
CA ILE A 36 -17.32 -5.15 -3.89
C ILE A 36 -15.87 -5.34 -3.41
N GLN A 37 -15.59 -6.44 -2.70
CA GLN A 37 -14.24 -6.77 -2.25
C GLN A 37 -13.25 -6.82 -3.43
N GLN A 38 -13.62 -7.50 -4.52
CA GLN A 38 -12.78 -7.61 -5.71
C GLN A 38 -12.59 -6.25 -6.39
N GLN A 39 -13.64 -5.46 -6.56
CA GLN A 39 -13.55 -4.12 -7.16
C GLN A 39 -12.64 -3.19 -6.35
N VAL A 40 -12.78 -3.17 -5.02
CA VAL A 40 -11.94 -2.35 -4.14
C VAL A 40 -10.48 -2.82 -4.20
N ARG A 41 -10.24 -4.14 -4.23
CA ARG A 41 -8.89 -4.71 -4.40
C ARG A 41 -8.24 -4.23 -5.70
N GLU A 42 -8.96 -4.25 -6.81
CA GLU A 42 -8.46 -3.78 -8.10
C GLU A 42 -8.10 -2.29 -8.06
N HIS A 43 -8.91 -1.46 -7.40
CA HIS A 43 -8.65 -0.03 -7.28
C HIS A 43 -7.39 0.25 -6.44
N VAL A 44 -7.15 -0.51 -5.37
CA VAL A 44 -5.94 -0.38 -4.54
C VAL A 44 -4.68 -0.79 -5.30
N VAL A 45 -4.72 -1.88 -6.07
CA VAL A 45 -3.59 -2.32 -6.91
C VAL A 45 -3.22 -1.26 -7.95
N CYS A 46 -4.20 -0.57 -8.56
CA CYS A 46 -3.94 0.54 -9.47
C CYS A 46 -3.24 1.73 -8.80
N ILE A 47 -3.43 1.94 -7.50
CA ILE A 47 -2.80 3.05 -6.74
C ILE A 47 -1.39 2.67 -6.28
N GLU A 48 -1.14 1.40 -5.95
CA GLU A 48 0.20 0.92 -5.54
C GLU A 48 1.16 0.71 -6.71
N GLY A 49 0.63 0.56 -7.93
CA GLY A 49 1.38 0.22 -9.15
C GLY A 49 1.91 1.40 -9.99
N GLU A 50 1.85 2.63 -9.50
CA GLU A 50 2.45 3.84 -10.12
C GLU A 50 3.54 4.49 -9.27
#